data_AF-A0A0F8YFQ5-F1
#
_entry.id   AF-A0A0F8YFQ5-F1
#
_cell.length_a   1.000
_cell.length_b   1.000
_cell.length_c   1.000
_cell.angle_alpha   90.00
_cell.angle_beta   90.00
_cell.angle_gamma   90.00
#
_symmetry.space_group_name_H-M   'P 1'
#
loop_
_entity.id
_entity.type
_entity.pdbx_description
1 polymer ?
#
loop_
_entity_poly.entity_id
_entity_poly.type
_entity_poly.pdbx_seq_one_letter_code
_entity_poly.pdbx_strand_id
1 'polypeptide(L)'
;MAMEVVQLQKEMGIPSKCGLEQRPYSPGMWHAFWYGDLNEGLEGAQELYKKVERKVKEKFGIQTKVTLKRACTEMEVRGGPSEKWVYTEADGMLEILLDAFFTKDVHGTPQLAMCQARAYRLWIEEAFSRKDPTVWKYAEKNSFVQPSTTYEDKKLDVAKFPPQPSEWSHKEVEANEQPSGILRLPKN
;
A
#
# COMPACT_ATOMS: atom_id res chain seq x y z
N MET A 1 12.46 7.93 -0.48
CA MET A 1 12.75 6.64 0.16
C MET A 1 12.03 5.50 -0.54
N ALA A 2 10.68 5.42 -0.53
CA ALA A 2 9.98 4.28 -1.14
C ALA A 2 10.32 4.06 -2.63
N MET A 3 10.36 5.12 -3.43
CA MET A 3 10.75 5.03 -4.85
C MET A 3 12.19 4.55 -5.07
N GLU A 4 13.12 4.94 -4.20
CA GLU A 4 14.51 4.48 -4.26
C GLU A 4 14.62 3.00 -3.85
N VAL A 5 13.74 2.54 -2.94
CA VAL A 5 13.62 1.14 -2.56
C VAL A 5 13.03 0.29 -3.68
N VAL A 6 11.98 0.77 -4.37
CA VAL A 6 11.45 0.10 -5.59
C VAL A 6 12.57 -0.10 -6.61
N GLN A 7 13.39 0.93 -6.81
CA GLN A 7 14.50 0.87 -7.75
C GLN A 7 15.55 -0.16 -7.31
N LEU A 8 15.89 -0.22 -6.02
CA LEU A 8 16.77 -1.26 -5.48
C LEU A 8 16.16 -2.67 -5.66
N GLN A 9 14.86 -2.84 -5.40
CA GLN A 9 14.16 -4.10 -5.57
C GLN A 9 14.22 -4.61 -7.02
N LYS A 10 14.03 -3.71 -8.00
CA LYS A 10 14.21 -4.00 -9.43
C LYS A 10 15.64 -4.39 -9.77
N GLU A 11 16.63 -3.63 -9.29
CA GLU A 11 18.06 -3.92 -9.49
C GLU A 11 18.47 -5.29 -8.94
N MET A 12 17.88 -5.70 -7.81
CA MET A 12 18.20 -6.96 -7.16
C MET A 12 17.58 -8.17 -7.85
N GLY A 13 16.52 -7.99 -8.65
CA GLY A 13 15.84 -9.08 -9.36
C GLY A 13 15.25 -10.15 -8.43
N ILE A 14 14.96 -9.80 -7.18
CA ILE A 14 14.43 -10.72 -6.16
C ILE A 14 12.93 -10.43 -5.97
N PRO A 15 12.08 -11.47 -5.83
CA PRO A 15 10.67 -11.30 -5.48
C PRO A 15 10.53 -10.38 -4.27
N SER A 16 9.80 -9.29 -4.44
CA SER A 16 9.77 -8.22 -3.45
C SER A 16 8.52 -7.37 -3.58
N LYS A 17 8.18 -6.69 -2.47
CA LYS A 17 7.14 -5.65 -2.46
C LYS A 17 7.61 -4.49 -1.59
N CYS A 18 7.13 -3.30 -1.87
CA CYS A 18 7.20 -2.20 -0.92
C CYS A 18 5.88 -1.44 -0.93
N GLY A 19 5.55 -0.81 0.18
CA GLY A 19 4.29 -0.10 0.27
C GLY A 19 4.16 0.71 1.54
N LEU A 20 3.03 1.40 1.58
CA LEU A 20 2.58 2.14 2.73
C LEU A 20 2.24 1.19 3.88
N GLU A 21 2.68 1.54 5.08
CA GLU A 21 2.24 0.91 6.31
C GLU A 21 1.18 1.78 6.98
N GLN A 22 -0.07 1.31 6.97
CA GLN A 22 -1.21 1.99 7.59
C GLN A 22 -1.61 1.38 8.93
N ARG A 23 -1.04 0.23 9.30
CA ARG A 23 -1.48 -0.49 10.49
C ARG A 23 -0.91 0.16 11.74
N PRO A 24 -1.74 0.41 12.77
CA PRO A 24 -1.30 1.16 13.95
C PRO A 24 -0.26 0.41 14.80
N TYR A 25 -0.21 -0.92 14.68
CA TYR A 25 0.71 -1.78 15.42
C TYR A 25 2.04 -2.04 14.69
N SER A 26 2.23 -1.50 13.50
CA SER A 26 3.42 -1.70 12.69
C SER A 26 4.24 -0.41 12.67
N PRO A 27 5.52 -0.42 13.10
CA PRO A 27 6.29 0.80 13.23
C PRO A 27 6.73 1.33 11.85
N GLY A 28 6.69 2.65 11.67
CA GLY A 28 7.19 3.31 10.46
C GLY A 28 6.12 3.56 9.39
N MET A 29 6.47 4.37 8.40
CA MET A 29 5.54 4.81 7.35
C MET A 29 5.58 3.93 6.10
N TRP A 30 6.76 3.37 5.80
CA TRP A 30 7.03 2.63 4.58
C TRP A 30 7.74 1.34 4.91
N HIS A 31 7.24 0.23 4.36
CA HIS A 31 7.83 -1.09 4.55
C HIS A 31 8.25 -1.67 3.20
N ALA A 32 9.32 -2.44 3.22
CA ALA A 32 9.83 -3.16 2.08
C ALA A 32 10.17 -4.59 2.48
N PHE A 33 9.86 -5.52 1.58
CA PHE A 33 9.96 -6.95 1.81
C PHE A 33 10.68 -7.57 0.61
N TRP A 34 11.56 -8.53 0.90
CA TRP A 34 12.18 -9.43 -0.05
C TRP A 34 11.83 -10.83 0.40
N TYR A 35 11.37 -11.67 -0.52
CA TYR A 35 10.92 -13.03 -0.23
C TYR A 35 12.01 -14.02 -0.63
N GLY A 36 12.34 -14.92 0.29
CA GLY A 36 13.20 -16.07 0.02
C GLY A 36 12.40 -17.21 -0.59
N ASP A 37 13.11 -18.14 -1.23
CA ASP A 37 12.52 -19.38 -1.72
C ASP A 37 12.28 -20.33 -0.54
N LEU A 38 11.07 -20.87 -0.46
CA LEU A 38 10.70 -21.85 0.56
C LEU A 38 11.59 -23.10 0.50
N ASN A 39 12.00 -23.51 -0.71
CA ASN A 39 12.82 -24.69 -0.94
C ASN A 39 14.24 -24.54 -0.37
N GLU A 40 14.74 -23.31 -0.23
CA GLU A 40 16.06 -23.05 0.38
C GLU A 40 15.99 -22.98 1.92
N GLY A 41 14.79 -22.96 2.49
CA GLY A 41 14.56 -22.97 3.93
C GLY A 41 15.24 -21.84 4.69
N LEU A 42 15.63 -22.12 5.94
CA LEU A 42 16.23 -21.12 6.84
C LEU A 42 17.61 -20.67 6.35
N GLU A 43 18.41 -21.58 5.78
CA GLU A 43 19.76 -21.28 5.34
C GLU A 43 19.74 -20.28 4.17
N GLY A 44 18.94 -20.54 3.13
CA GLY A 44 18.77 -19.59 2.02
C GLY A 44 18.20 -18.24 2.47
N ALA A 45 17.25 -18.26 3.41
CA ALA A 45 16.70 -17.04 3.99
C ALA A 45 17.78 -16.20 4.74
N GLN A 46 18.72 -16.85 5.43
CA GLN A 46 19.84 -16.16 6.09
C GLN A 46 20.85 -15.60 5.09
N GLU A 47 21.11 -16.29 4.00
CA GLU A 47 21.98 -15.80 2.92
C GLU A 47 21.35 -14.60 2.20
N LEU A 48 20.05 -14.70 1.88
CA LEU A 48 19.28 -13.60 1.32
C LEU A 48 19.27 -12.40 2.28
N TYR A 49 19.06 -12.62 3.57
CA TYR A 49 19.11 -11.56 4.58
C TYR A 49 20.44 -10.80 4.54
N LYS A 50 21.58 -11.51 4.55
CA LYS A 50 22.91 -10.88 4.46
C LYS A 50 23.07 -10.08 3.17
N LYS A 51 22.59 -10.62 2.04
CA LYS A 51 22.63 -9.94 0.73
C LYS A 51 21.81 -8.65 0.73
N VAL A 52 20.58 -8.71 1.23
CA VAL A 52 19.67 -7.55 1.34
C VAL A 52 20.22 -6.53 2.32
N GLU A 53 20.63 -6.95 3.52
CA GLU A 53 21.18 -6.07 4.55
C GLU A 53 22.38 -5.28 4.04
N ARG A 54 23.33 -5.95 3.37
CA ARG A 54 24.47 -5.29 2.75
C ARG A 54 24.04 -4.23 1.74
N LYS A 55 23.14 -4.59 0.80
CA LYS A 55 22.68 -3.67 -0.26
C LYS A 55 21.89 -2.49 0.27
N VAL A 56 21.06 -2.71 1.29
CA VAL A 56 20.30 -1.66 1.96
C VAL A 56 21.24 -0.71 2.70
N LYS A 57 22.23 -1.23 3.45
CA LYS A 57 23.22 -0.40 4.16
C LYS A 57 24.11 0.38 3.20
N GLU A 58 24.51 -0.21 2.07
CA GLU A 58 25.25 0.47 0.99
C GLU A 58 24.46 1.67 0.42
N LYS A 59 23.14 1.52 0.20
CA LYS A 59 22.32 2.53 -0.48
C LYS A 59 21.70 3.58 0.46
N PHE A 60 21.31 3.17 1.66
CA PHE A 60 20.53 4.00 2.60
C PHE A 60 21.25 4.28 3.93
N GLY A 61 22.46 3.75 4.10
CA GLY A 61 23.26 3.93 5.31
C GLY A 61 22.98 2.93 6.42
N ILE A 62 23.89 2.89 7.40
CA ILE A 62 23.95 1.85 8.45
C ILE A 62 22.76 1.87 9.41
N GLN A 63 22.05 3.00 9.51
CA GLN A 63 20.89 3.18 10.39
C GLN A 63 19.62 2.47 9.88
N THR A 64 19.59 2.02 8.63
CA THR A 64 18.42 1.36 8.07
C THR A 64 18.32 -0.07 8.58
N LYS A 65 17.29 -0.35 9.39
CA LYS A 65 17.07 -1.66 9.98
C LYS A 65 16.54 -2.64 8.93
N VAL A 66 17.19 -3.78 8.81
CA VAL A 66 16.70 -4.94 8.06
C VAL A 66 16.45 -6.06 9.08
N THR A 67 15.35 -6.78 8.93
CA THR A 67 14.98 -7.89 9.82
C THR A 67 14.60 -9.11 9.00
N LEU A 68 15.12 -10.26 9.37
CA LEU A 68 14.64 -11.54 8.88
C LEU A 68 13.38 -11.93 9.67
N LYS A 69 12.31 -12.28 8.97
CA LYS A 69 11.07 -12.81 9.57
C LYS A 69 10.65 -14.07 8.82
N ARG A 70 10.16 -15.08 9.55
CA ARG A 70 9.57 -16.28 8.97
C ARG A 70 8.15 -16.01 8.47
N ALA A 71 7.35 -15.31 9.26
CA ALA A 71 5.97 -14.99 8.91
C ALA A 71 5.70 -13.48 8.93
N CYS A 72 4.65 -13.04 8.22
CA CYS A 72 4.22 -11.65 8.29
C CYS A 72 3.65 -11.32 9.68
N THR A 73 3.69 -10.03 10.04
CA THR A 73 3.23 -9.56 11.35
C THR A 73 1.78 -9.95 11.64
N GLU A 74 0.92 -9.95 10.63
CA GLU A 74 -0.50 -10.31 10.77
C GLU A 74 -0.70 -11.79 11.13
N MET A 75 0.13 -12.67 10.55
CA MET A 75 0.11 -14.08 10.91
C MET A 75 0.65 -14.28 12.33
N GLU A 76 1.74 -13.59 12.71
CA GLU A 76 2.27 -13.68 14.09
C GLU A 76 1.34 -13.11 15.15
N VAL A 77 0.61 -12.04 14.84
CA VAL A 77 -0.39 -11.46 15.75
C VAL A 77 -1.52 -12.46 16.03
N ARG A 78 -1.88 -13.32 15.06
CA ARG A 78 -2.95 -14.31 15.22
C ARG A 78 -2.47 -15.66 15.73
N GLY A 79 -1.33 -16.13 15.21
CA GLY A 79 -0.78 -17.47 15.45
C GLY A 79 0.35 -17.51 16.49
N GLY A 80 0.72 -16.37 17.07
CA GLY A 80 1.83 -16.26 18.01
C GLY A 80 3.21 -16.28 17.33
N PRO A 81 4.29 -16.45 18.11
CA PRO A 81 5.67 -16.36 17.61
C PRO A 81 5.97 -17.42 16.54
N SER A 82 6.35 -16.99 15.33
CA SER A 82 6.58 -17.89 14.20
C SER A 82 7.78 -18.82 14.36
N GLU A 83 8.69 -18.52 15.29
CA GLU A 83 9.78 -19.42 15.70
C GLU A 83 9.28 -20.77 16.24
N LYS A 84 8.05 -20.80 16.79
CA LYS A 84 7.45 -21.98 17.42
C LYS A 84 6.57 -22.79 16.47
N TRP A 85 6.35 -22.30 15.26
CA TRP A 85 5.46 -22.97 14.31
C TRP A 85 6.12 -24.22 13.75
N VAL A 86 5.36 -25.31 13.68
CA VAL A 86 5.76 -26.53 13.01
C VAL A 86 5.25 -26.46 11.58
N TYR A 87 6.14 -26.59 10.61
CA TYR A 87 5.76 -26.68 9.20
C TYR A 87 5.62 -28.15 8.83
N THR A 88 4.40 -28.58 8.52
CA THR A 88 4.11 -29.97 8.18
C THR A 88 4.19 -30.19 6.67
N GLU A 89 4.29 -31.46 6.25
CA GLU A 89 4.21 -31.83 4.83
C GLU A 89 2.87 -31.41 4.20
N ALA A 90 1.78 -31.48 4.97
CA ALA A 90 0.47 -31.03 4.53
C ALA A 90 0.43 -29.52 4.25
N ASP A 91 1.12 -28.71 5.04
CA ASP A 91 1.27 -27.27 4.79
C ASP A 91 2.05 -27.03 3.49
N GLY A 92 3.13 -27.78 3.26
CA GLY A 92 3.87 -27.80 2.00
C GLY A 92 2.99 -28.07 0.78
N MET A 93 2.16 -29.11 0.86
CA MET A 93 1.23 -29.44 -0.22
C MET A 93 0.17 -28.36 -0.43
N LEU A 94 -0.33 -27.76 0.65
CA LEU A 94 -1.29 -26.67 0.56
C LEU A 94 -0.66 -25.44 -0.10
N GLU A 95 0.57 -25.07 0.26
CA GLU A 95 1.28 -23.94 -0.36
C GLU A 95 1.51 -24.17 -1.86
N ILE A 96 1.91 -25.37 -2.27
CA ILE A 96 2.05 -25.73 -3.70
C ILE A 96 0.71 -25.58 -4.44
N LEU A 97 -0.39 -26.03 -3.83
CA LEU A 97 -1.73 -25.87 -4.42
C LEU A 97 -2.11 -24.39 -4.52
N LEU A 98 -1.92 -23.62 -3.45
CA LEU A 98 -2.23 -22.20 -3.42
C LEU A 98 -1.41 -21.43 -4.46
N ASP A 99 -0.13 -21.75 -4.62
CA ASP A 99 0.73 -21.20 -5.65
C ASP A 99 0.11 -21.49 -7.03
N ALA A 100 -0.13 -22.75 -7.37
CA ALA A 100 -0.72 -23.14 -8.65
C ALA A 100 -2.06 -22.43 -8.99
N PHE A 101 -2.88 -22.09 -7.99
CA PHE A 101 -4.16 -21.39 -8.21
C PHE A 101 -4.06 -19.86 -8.21
N PHE A 102 -3.21 -19.29 -7.35
CA PHE A 102 -3.17 -17.85 -7.09
C PHE A 102 -1.98 -17.14 -7.75
N THR A 103 -0.83 -17.80 -7.88
CA THR A 103 0.30 -17.28 -8.65
C THR A 103 0.09 -17.66 -10.11
N LYS A 104 -0.79 -16.89 -10.76
CA LYS A 104 -0.76 -16.86 -12.22
C LYS A 104 0.60 -16.36 -12.63
N ASP A 105 1.14 -16.96 -13.67
CA ASP A 105 2.38 -16.52 -14.28
C ASP A 105 2.13 -15.14 -14.92
N VAL A 106 2.17 -14.07 -14.11
CA VAL A 106 1.99 -12.68 -14.58
C VAL A 106 3.26 -12.18 -15.28
N HIS A 107 4.22 -13.08 -15.51
CA HIS A 107 5.45 -12.79 -16.22
C HIS A 107 5.13 -12.14 -17.57
N GLY A 108 5.50 -10.86 -17.68
CA GLY A 108 5.60 -10.15 -18.94
C GLY A 108 4.54 -9.08 -19.22
N THR A 109 3.44 -9.01 -18.46
CA THR A 109 2.49 -7.90 -18.67
C THR A 109 2.80 -6.78 -17.69
N PRO A 110 3.45 -5.68 -18.11
CA PRO A 110 3.65 -4.54 -17.22
C PRO A 110 2.29 -4.05 -16.74
N GLN A 111 2.21 -3.64 -15.47
CA GLN A 111 1.02 -2.99 -14.94
C GLN A 111 0.64 -1.82 -15.86
N LEU A 112 -0.64 -1.69 -16.21
CA LEU A 112 -1.13 -0.62 -17.07
C LEU A 112 -0.66 0.76 -16.56
N ALA A 113 -0.26 1.65 -17.48
CA ALA A 113 0.29 2.96 -17.13
C ALA A 113 -0.63 3.76 -16.18
N MET A 114 -1.95 3.68 -16.37
CA MET A 114 -2.93 4.31 -15.48
C MET A 114 -2.89 3.75 -14.04
N CYS A 115 -2.69 2.44 -13.87
CA CYS A 115 -2.55 1.83 -12.56
C CYS A 115 -1.25 2.24 -11.88
N GLN A 116 -0.14 2.33 -12.64
CA GLN A 116 1.13 2.86 -12.13
C GLN A 116 0.99 4.33 -11.71
N ALA A 117 0.36 5.16 -12.55
CA ALA A 117 0.09 6.57 -12.26
C ALA A 117 -0.77 6.73 -11.00
N ARG A 118 -1.81 5.90 -10.84
CA ARG A 118 -2.63 5.87 -9.62
C ARG A 118 -1.80 5.48 -8.39
N ALA A 119 -0.94 4.47 -8.50
CA ALA A 119 -0.07 4.06 -7.40
C ALA A 119 0.91 5.17 -7.01
N TYR A 120 1.52 5.86 -7.99
CA TYR A 120 2.38 7.02 -7.73
C TYR A 120 1.63 8.18 -7.09
N ARG A 121 0.43 8.49 -7.58
CA ARG A 121 -0.41 9.54 -6.98
C ARG A 121 -0.72 9.22 -5.51
N LEU A 122 -1.17 8.00 -5.20
CA LEU A 122 -1.46 7.60 -3.83
C LEU A 122 -0.22 7.65 -2.93
N TRP A 123 0.94 7.24 -3.47
CA TRP A 123 2.20 7.37 -2.75
C TRP A 123 2.53 8.84 -2.43
N ILE A 124 2.39 9.73 -3.42
CA ILE A 124 2.65 11.15 -3.29
C ILE A 124 1.71 11.80 -2.25
N GLU A 125 0.40 11.55 -2.37
CA GLU A 125 -0.62 12.10 -1.46
C GLU A 125 -0.32 11.71 -0.01
N GLU A 126 0.09 10.46 0.20
CA GLU A 126 0.37 9.96 1.54
C GLU A 126 1.76 10.33 2.07
N ALA A 127 2.76 10.44 1.20
CA ALA A 127 4.04 11.02 1.57
C ALA A 127 3.87 12.47 2.02
N PHE A 128 3.04 13.25 1.31
CA PHE A 128 2.71 14.62 1.67
C PHE A 128 1.94 14.69 3.00
N SER A 129 0.88 13.88 3.19
CA SER A 129 0.07 13.86 4.42
C SER A 129 0.91 13.58 5.68
N ARG A 130 1.95 12.75 5.53
CA ARG A 130 2.87 12.35 6.60
C ARG A 130 4.12 13.20 6.73
N LYS A 131 4.23 14.29 5.95
CA LYS A 131 5.40 15.20 5.94
C LYS A 131 6.71 14.48 5.57
N ASP A 132 6.64 13.43 4.75
CA ASP A 132 7.82 12.76 4.21
C ASP A 132 8.54 13.72 3.23
N PRO A 133 9.77 14.18 3.53
CA PRO A 133 10.47 15.16 2.70
C PRO A 133 10.83 14.62 1.31
N THR A 134 10.78 13.30 1.11
CA THR A 134 11.12 12.69 -0.18
C THR A 134 10.06 12.92 -1.25
N VAL A 135 8.85 13.37 -0.87
CA VAL A 135 7.80 13.79 -1.82
C VAL A 135 8.25 14.97 -2.69
N TRP A 136 9.08 15.88 -2.14
CA TRP A 136 9.52 17.09 -2.83
C TRP A 136 10.50 16.85 -3.98
N LYS A 137 11.00 15.62 -4.15
CA LYS A 137 11.74 15.22 -5.35
C LYS A 137 10.82 15.04 -6.56
N TYR A 138 9.52 14.85 -6.32
CA TYR A 138 8.54 14.45 -7.33
C TYR A 138 7.39 15.46 -7.48
N ALA A 139 7.37 16.50 -6.67
CA ALA A 139 6.31 17.49 -6.67
C ALA A 139 6.82 18.87 -6.25
N GLU A 140 6.23 19.89 -6.84
CA GLU A 140 6.52 21.28 -6.50
C GLU A 140 5.93 21.63 -5.14
N LYS A 141 6.68 22.43 -4.37
CA LYS A 141 6.18 23.01 -3.11
C LYS A 141 4.89 23.79 -3.40
N ASN A 142 3.83 23.52 -2.63
CA ASN A 142 2.48 24.09 -2.75
C ASN A 142 1.57 23.52 -3.86
N SER A 143 1.98 22.47 -4.59
CA SER A 143 1.11 21.83 -5.60
C SER A 143 -0.06 21.02 -5.02
N PHE A 144 0.02 20.57 -3.77
CA PHE A 144 -0.97 19.68 -3.14
C PHE A 144 -2.12 20.38 -2.44
N VAL A 145 -1.97 21.65 -2.11
CA VAL A 145 -2.97 22.40 -1.34
C VAL A 145 -3.41 23.55 -2.20
N GLN A 146 -4.52 23.37 -2.92
CA GLN A 146 -5.28 24.52 -3.36
C GLN A 146 -6.01 25.08 -2.14
N PRO A 147 -5.78 26.34 -1.76
CA PRO A 147 -6.54 26.94 -0.68
C PRO A 147 -8.03 26.88 -1.04
N SER A 148 -8.84 26.29 -0.15
CA SER A 148 -10.28 26.38 -0.29
C SER A 148 -10.65 27.86 -0.20
N THR A 149 -11.22 28.41 -1.26
CA THR A 149 -11.79 29.75 -1.18
C THR A 149 -13.21 29.61 -0.65
N THR A 150 -13.50 30.21 0.51
CA THR A 150 -14.88 30.25 0.99
C THR A 150 -15.62 31.41 0.33
N TYR A 151 -16.95 31.35 0.34
CA TYR A 151 -17.82 32.41 -0.20
C TYR A 151 -17.69 33.73 0.58
N GLU A 152 -17.10 33.71 1.77
CA GLU A 152 -16.86 34.90 2.59
C GLU A 152 -15.64 35.71 2.10
N ASP A 153 -14.66 35.02 1.52
CA ASP A 153 -13.40 35.62 1.04
C ASP A 153 -13.53 36.34 -0.32
N LYS A 154 -14.59 36.03 -1.06
CA LYS A 154 -14.89 36.66 -2.36
C LYS A 154 -16.36 37.06 -2.34
N LYS A 155 -16.67 38.35 -2.52
CA LYS A 155 -18.01 38.80 -2.92
C LYS A 155 -18.35 38.11 -4.24
N LEU A 156 -18.96 36.93 -4.17
CA LEU A 156 -19.39 36.21 -5.35
C LEU A 156 -20.48 37.04 -6.01
N ASP A 157 -20.23 37.42 -7.25
CA ASP A 157 -21.23 38.00 -8.11
C ASP A 157 -22.16 36.87 -8.57
N VAL A 158 -23.14 36.55 -7.73
CA VAL A 158 -24.16 35.53 -7.99
C VAL A 158 -24.90 35.76 -9.31
N ALA A 159 -24.91 36.98 -9.85
CA ALA A 159 -25.50 37.28 -11.16
C ALA A 159 -24.70 36.70 -12.35
N LYS A 160 -23.44 36.29 -12.15
CA LYS A 160 -22.61 35.65 -13.19
C LYS A 160 -22.80 34.15 -13.29
N PHE A 161 -23.45 33.53 -12.31
CA PHE A 161 -23.76 32.11 -12.35
C PHE A 161 -25.10 31.93 -13.05
N PRO A 162 -25.22 30.99 -14.00
CA PRO A 162 -26.50 30.70 -14.61
C PRO A 162 -27.49 30.36 -13.49
N PRO A 163 -28.75 30.83 -13.57
CA PRO A 163 -29.77 30.41 -12.64
C PRO A 163 -29.81 28.88 -12.65
N GLN A 164 -29.94 28.29 -11.45
CA GLN A 164 -30.10 26.85 -11.34
C GLN A 164 -31.22 26.43 -12.31
N PRO A 165 -31.00 25.44 -13.19
CA PRO A 165 -32.06 24.98 -14.08
C PRO A 165 -33.33 24.71 -13.25
N SER A 166 -34.50 25.12 -13.73
CA SER A 166 -35.75 24.93 -12.98
C SER A 166 -36.01 23.46 -12.62
N GLU A 167 -35.48 22.55 -13.45
CA GLU A 167 -35.43 21.10 -13.27
C GLU A 167 -34.48 20.60 -12.15
N TRP A 168 -33.62 21.47 -11.62
CA TRP A 168 -32.73 21.25 -10.47
C TRP A 168 -33.22 21.95 -9.20
N SER A 169 -34.29 22.75 -9.27
CA SER A 169 -35.03 23.11 -8.07
C SER A 169 -35.36 21.81 -7.36
N HIS A 170 -35.10 21.76 -6.05
CA HIS A 170 -35.34 20.58 -5.24
C HIS A 170 -36.68 19.96 -5.67
N LYS A 171 -36.63 18.86 -6.45
CA LYS A 171 -37.63 17.83 -6.23
C LYS A 171 -37.47 17.60 -4.74
N GLU A 172 -38.48 17.96 -3.97
CA GLU A 172 -38.65 17.41 -2.65
C GLU A 172 -38.39 15.92 -2.87
N VAL A 173 -37.21 15.47 -2.47
CA VAL A 173 -36.96 14.06 -2.36
C VAL A 173 -37.91 13.74 -1.23
N GLU A 174 -39.14 13.34 -1.59
CA GLU A 174 -40.07 12.70 -0.67
C GLU A 174 -39.16 11.80 0.14
N ALA A 175 -39.06 12.12 1.44
CA ALA A 175 -38.11 11.50 2.32
C ALA A 175 -38.13 10.03 1.97
N ASN A 176 -37.03 9.49 1.44
CA ASN A 176 -36.93 8.07 1.19
C ASN A 176 -37.12 7.46 2.58
N GLU A 177 -38.37 7.10 2.88
CA GLU A 177 -38.72 6.35 4.04
C GLU A 177 -37.92 5.08 3.88
N GLN A 178 -36.95 4.95 4.78
CA GLN A 178 -35.96 3.89 4.89
C GLN A 178 -34.65 4.13 4.13
N PRO A 179 -33.55 4.49 4.83
CA PRO A 179 -32.23 4.13 4.34
C PRO A 179 -32.26 2.62 4.11
N SER A 180 -32.19 2.20 2.85
CA SER A 180 -32.11 0.80 2.47
C SER A 180 -31.04 0.15 3.36
N GLY A 181 -31.52 -0.66 4.30
CA GLY A 181 -30.72 -1.15 5.39
C GLY A 181 -29.44 -1.78 4.88
N ILE A 182 -28.36 -1.53 5.60
CA ILE A 182 -27.24 -2.46 5.70
C ILE A 182 -27.88 -3.85 5.82
N LEU A 183 -27.75 -4.67 4.77
CA LEU A 183 -28.14 -6.07 4.74
C LEU A 183 -27.55 -6.75 5.98
N ARG A 184 -28.37 -6.92 7.02
CA ARG A 184 -28.04 -7.84 8.11
C ARG A 184 -28.14 -9.23 7.50
N LEU A 185 -27.00 -9.89 7.34
CA LEU A 185 -26.95 -11.30 7.00
C LEU A 185 -27.89 -12.10 7.93
N PRO A 186 -28.59 -13.12 7.42
CA PRO A 186 -29.40 -13.98 8.27
C PRO A 186 -28.49 -14.65 9.30
N LYS A 187 -28.93 -14.63 10.56
CA LYS A 187 -28.31 -15.43 11.62
C LYS A 187 -28.61 -16.89 11.30
N ASN A 188 -27.56 -17.65 11.01
CA ASN A 188 -27.56 -19.10 11.20
C ASN A 188 -27.17 -19.40 12.65
#